data_AF-A0A951XH87-F1
#
_entry.id   AF-A0A951XH87-F1
#
_cell.length_a   1.000
_cell.length_b   1.000
_cell.length_c   1.000
_cell.angle_alpha   90.00
_cell.angle_beta   90.00
_cell.angle_gamma   90.00
#
_symmetry.space_group_name_H-M   'P 1'
#
loop_
_entity.id
_entity.type
_entity.pdbx_description
1 polymer ?
#
loop_
_entity_poly.entity_id
_entity_poly.type
_entity_poly.pdbx_seq_one_letter_code
_entity_poly.pdbx_strand_id
1 'polypeptide(L)'
;MKSVLLFFLLGAAAGAIGMGLYSQRHPPQPTSLGGQAQQAAAQAADKTKSAAGNLRDSFAAKLEEWHLTPEEIKADLVKSGQVVRNKTSAVGSAISDARILSVIKAKFVLDRDLSALAINVDVTAGEVVLQGNVPSADLIGKAIALTLDTDGVRNVTAKLAVMGD
;
A
#
# COMPACT_ATOMS: atom_id res chain seq x y z
N MET A 1 -28.47 10.19 33.98
CA MET A 1 -27.05 10.45 33.67
C MET A 1 -26.58 9.37 32.70
N LYS A 2 -26.07 9.79 31.54
CA LYS A 2 -25.12 9.14 30.59
C LYS A 2 -24.98 7.60 30.69
N SER A 3 -25.18 6.81 29.63
CA SER A 3 -24.42 6.89 28.36
C SER A 3 -25.09 6.09 27.24
N VAL A 4 -24.94 6.64 26.03
CA VAL A 4 -25.46 6.17 24.75
C VAL A 4 -24.49 5.18 24.09
N LEU A 5 -25.09 4.09 23.62
CA LEU A 5 -24.81 3.25 22.45
C LEU A 5 -23.73 3.75 21.46
N LEU A 6 -22.81 2.88 21.02
CA LEU A 6 -22.26 2.92 19.65
C LEU A 6 -21.65 1.56 19.27
N PHE A 7 -22.51 0.67 18.74
CA PHE A 7 -22.10 -0.44 17.88
C PHE A 7 -21.97 0.10 16.45
N PHE A 8 -20.74 0.36 15.99
CA PHE A 8 -20.45 0.51 14.56
C PHE A 8 -20.08 -0.86 13.99
N LEU A 9 -21.11 -1.66 13.71
CA LEU A 9 -21.02 -2.82 12.85
C LEU A 9 -21.91 -2.57 11.64
N LEU A 10 -21.36 -2.84 10.45
CA LEU A 10 -22.05 -2.93 9.17
C LEU A 10 -22.68 -1.62 8.64
N GLY A 11 -21.92 -0.94 7.79
CA GLY A 11 -22.44 0.12 6.93
C GLY A 11 -21.66 0.25 5.63
N ALA A 12 -21.18 -0.87 5.06
CA ALA A 12 -20.49 -0.92 3.78
C ALA A 12 -21.23 -1.86 2.82
N ALA A 13 -22.53 -1.62 2.62
CA ALA A 13 -23.30 -2.22 1.52
C ALA A 13 -24.71 -1.64 1.50
N ALA A 14 -24.91 -0.53 0.78
CA ALA A 14 -26.12 -0.27 -0.02
C ALA A 14 -26.22 1.23 -0.35
N GLY A 15 -26.20 1.54 -1.64
CA GLY A 15 -26.67 2.81 -2.19
C GLY A 15 -25.73 3.36 -3.26
N ALA A 16 -26.08 3.45 -4.53
CA ALA A 16 -27.29 3.03 -5.22
C ALA A 16 -26.94 2.95 -6.72
N ILE A 17 -27.11 1.76 -7.29
CA ILE A 17 -27.40 1.58 -8.70
C ILE A 17 -28.80 2.18 -8.92
N GLY A 18 -28.90 3.22 -9.76
CA GLY A 18 -30.14 3.95 -9.96
C GLY A 18 -30.13 4.80 -11.22
N MET A 19 -29.70 4.20 -12.33
CA MET A 19 -29.99 4.71 -13.67
C MET A 19 -31.45 4.32 -14.00
N GLY A 20 -32.33 5.30 -14.25
CA GLY A 20 -33.59 5.05 -14.95
C GLY A 20 -34.83 5.76 -14.40
N LEU A 21 -35.49 6.49 -15.30
CA LEU A 21 -36.92 6.85 -15.34
C LEU A 21 -37.35 8.17 -14.67
N TYR A 22 -37.40 9.21 -15.51
CA TYR A 22 -38.64 9.87 -15.99
C TYR A 22 -39.74 10.20 -14.95
N SER A 23 -40.10 11.48 -14.89
CA SER A 23 -41.35 12.09 -14.38
C SER A 23 -41.41 12.52 -12.91
N GLN A 24 -41.14 13.80 -12.63
CA GLN A 24 -42.18 14.81 -12.42
C GLN A 24 -41.53 16.14 -12.00
N ARG A 25 -42.06 17.22 -12.57
CA ARG A 25 -41.57 18.58 -12.42
C ARG A 25 -41.70 19.06 -10.97
N HIS A 26 -40.58 19.19 -10.28
CA HIS A 26 -40.42 20.15 -9.17
C HIS A 26 -39.02 20.76 -9.30
N PRO A 27 -38.86 22.08 -9.40
CA PRO A 27 -37.53 22.69 -9.29
C PRO A 27 -37.01 22.41 -7.86
N PRO A 28 -35.87 21.72 -7.69
CA PRO A 28 -35.30 21.50 -6.37
C PRO A 28 -34.86 22.85 -5.79
N GLN A 29 -35.33 23.15 -4.58
CA GLN A 29 -34.85 24.30 -3.79
C GLN A 29 -33.35 24.12 -3.51
N PRO A 30 -32.56 25.21 -3.46
CA PRO A 30 -31.12 25.12 -3.22
C PRO A 30 -30.89 24.80 -1.74
N THR A 31 -30.91 23.52 -1.38
CA THR A 31 -30.33 23.07 -0.12
C THR A 31 -28.81 23.21 -0.23
N SER A 32 -28.20 23.80 0.78
CA SER A 32 -26.77 24.12 0.94
C SER A 32 -25.82 22.90 0.99
N LEU A 33 -26.22 21.78 0.40
CA LEU A 33 -25.47 20.54 0.25
C LEU A 33 -24.28 20.69 -0.71
N GLY A 34 -24.35 21.59 -1.69
CA GLY A 34 -23.23 21.85 -2.61
C GLY A 34 -22.01 22.47 -1.92
N GLY A 35 -22.23 23.48 -1.06
CA GLY A 35 -21.15 24.16 -0.34
C GLY A 35 -20.46 23.26 0.67
N GLN A 36 -21.21 22.48 1.45
CA GLN A 36 -20.65 21.57 2.44
C GLN A 36 -19.99 20.36 1.79
N ALA A 37 -20.56 19.78 0.73
CA ALA A 37 -19.94 18.68 0.00
C ALA A 37 -18.65 19.11 -0.70
N GLN A 38 -18.63 20.32 -1.27
CA GLN A 38 -17.46 20.84 -1.97
C GLN A 38 -16.35 21.31 -1.00
N GLN A 39 -16.72 21.85 0.16
CA GLN A 39 -15.78 22.14 1.25
C GLN A 39 -15.24 20.85 1.89
N ALA A 40 -16.07 19.84 2.10
CA ALA A 40 -15.62 18.52 2.56
C ALA A 40 -14.70 17.85 1.53
N ALA A 41 -15.01 17.96 0.23
CA ALA A 41 -14.16 17.45 -0.85
C ALA A 41 -12.84 18.22 -0.97
N ALA A 42 -12.85 19.55 -0.81
CA ALA A 42 -11.63 20.37 -0.81
C ALA A 42 -10.74 20.05 0.40
N GLN A 43 -11.33 19.93 1.60
CA GLN A 43 -10.61 19.54 2.81
C GLN A 43 -10.08 18.09 2.74
N ALA A 44 -10.83 17.19 2.11
CA ALA A 44 -10.38 15.83 1.85
C ALA A 44 -9.21 15.82 0.85
N ALA A 45 -9.31 16.57 -0.25
CA ALA A 45 -8.24 16.68 -1.25
C ALA A 45 -6.96 17.28 -0.67
N ASP A 46 -7.06 18.33 0.14
CA ASP A 46 -5.89 18.95 0.80
C ASP A 46 -5.27 18.04 1.85
N LYS A 47 -6.08 17.39 2.71
CA LYS A 47 -5.58 16.40 3.68
C LYS A 47 -4.95 15.20 2.97
N THR A 48 -5.51 14.76 1.84
CA THR A 48 -4.95 13.69 1.01
C THR A 48 -3.64 14.13 0.35
N LYS A 49 -3.52 15.38 -0.11
CA LYS A 49 -2.29 15.89 -0.77
C LYS A 49 -1.14 16.08 0.23
N SER A 50 -1.41 16.64 1.41
CA SER A 50 -0.41 16.81 2.46
C SER A 50 -0.02 15.47 3.11
N ALA A 51 -0.97 14.56 3.31
CA ALA A 51 -0.64 13.20 3.75
C ALA A 51 0.16 12.45 2.68
N ALA A 52 -0.18 12.58 1.40
CA ALA A 52 0.57 11.95 0.30
C ALA A 52 1.99 12.53 0.15
N GLY A 53 2.20 13.83 0.36
CA GLY A 53 3.53 14.45 0.35
C GLY A 53 4.42 13.90 1.46
N ASN A 54 3.95 13.97 2.71
CA ASN A 54 4.71 13.49 3.86
C ASN A 54 5.01 11.98 3.78
N LEU A 55 4.08 11.18 3.23
CA LEU A 55 4.30 9.76 2.98
C LEU A 55 5.40 9.53 1.92
N ARG A 56 5.40 10.28 0.81
CA ARG A 56 6.45 10.18 -0.23
C ARG A 56 7.81 10.55 0.30
N ASP A 57 7.91 11.60 1.10
CA ASP A 57 9.18 12.06 1.67
C ASP A 57 9.73 11.04 2.67
N SER A 58 8.86 10.49 3.53
CA SER A 58 9.24 9.42 4.46
C SER A 58 9.60 8.11 3.75
N PHE A 59 9.00 7.83 2.60
CA PHE A 59 9.32 6.66 1.79
C PHE A 59 10.66 6.84 1.08
N ALA A 60 10.90 8.02 0.48
CA ALA A 60 12.18 8.35 -0.15
C ALA A 60 13.35 8.28 0.86
N ALA A 61 13.15 8.79 2.07
CA ALA A 61 14.15 8.69 3.16
C ALA A 61 14.43 7.23 3.56
N LYS A 62 13.39 6.38 3.64
CA LYS A 62 13.55 4.94 3.93
C LYS A 62 14.24 4.18 2.80
N LEU A 63 14.05 4.57 1.53
CA LEU A 63 14.73 3.95 0.39
C LEU A 63 16.25 4.17 0.46
N GLU A 64 16.65 5.37 0.88
CA GLU A 64 18.06 5.70 1.13
C GLU A 64 18.59 4.92 2.34
N GLU A 65 17.83 4.88 3.46
CA GLU A 65 18.19 4.10 4.65
C GLU A 65 18.37 2.60 4.35
N TRP A 66 17.58 2.03 3.44
CA TRP A 66 17.62 0.62 3.09
C TRP A 66 18.50 0.30 1.88
N HIS A 67 19.30 1.25 1.37
CA HIS A 67 20.22 0.99 0.27
C HIS A 67 19.53 0.28 -0.92
N LEU A 68 18.42 0.87 -1.36
CA LEU A 68 17.57 0.34 -2.44
C LEU A 68 17.83 1.03 -3.77
N THR A 69 19.05 1.51 -3.99
CA THR A 69 19.42 2.10 -5.29
C THR A 69 19.53 1.00 -6.36
N PRO A 70 19.16 1.28 -7.63
CA PRO A 70 19.24 0.31 -8.71
C PRO A 70 20.65 -0.28 -8.89
N GLU A 71 21.69 0.50 -8.61
CA GLU A 71 23.10 0.11 -8.70
C GLU A 71 23.48 -0.94 -7.64
N GLU A 72 23.08 -0.71 -6.38
CA GLU A 72 23.31 -1.66 -5.27
C GLU A 72 22.52 -2.95 -5.49
N ILE A 73 21.26 -2.83 -5.94
CA ILE A 73 20.41 -3.99 -6.27
C ILE A 73 21.06 -4.83 -7.37
N LYS A 74 21.52 -4.21 -8.45
CA LYS A 74 22.23 -4.93 -9.52
C LYS A 74 23.50 -5.60 -9.01
N ALA A 75 24.28 -4.92 -8.16
CA ALA A 75 25.49 -5.47 -7.58
C ALA A 75 25.20 -6.72 -6.72
N ASP A 76 24.17 -6.69 -5.88
CA ASP A 76 23.76 -7.82 -5.04
C ASP A 76 23.25 -9.01 -5.86
N LEU A 77 22.48 -8.73 -6.92
CA LEU A 77 22.01 -9.76 -7.85
C LEU A 77 23.16 -10.41 -8.60
N VAL A 78 24.13 -9.64 -9.10
CA VAL A 78 25.33 -10.19 -9.77
C VAL A 78 26.19 -11.01 -8.81
N LYS A 79 26.34 -10.55 -7.56
CA LYS A 79 27.22 -11.19 -6.57
C LYS A 79 26.61 -12.45 -5.94
N SER A 80 25.30 -12.45 -5.68
CA SER A 80 24.65 -13.47 -4.84
C SER A 80 23.36 -14.04 -5.40
N GLY A 81 22.82 -13.48 -6.49
CA GLY A 81 21.54 -13.90 -7.07
C GLY A 81 20.31 -13.50 -6.25
N GLN A 82 20.48 -12.74 -5.17
CA GLN A 82 19.39 -12.29 -4.30
C GLN A 82 19.73 -10.95 -3.65
N VAL A 83 18.71 -10.24 -3.17
CA VAL A 83 18.86 -8.97 -2.44
C VAL A 83 18.30 -9.17 -1.03
N VAL A 84 19.11 -8.93 0.00
CA VAL A 84 18.70 -9.07 1.40
C VAL A 84 18.75 -7.71 2.08
N ARG A 85 17.65 -7.32 2.74
CA ARG A 85 17.54 -6.07 3.48
C ARG A 85 16.85 -6.29 4.82
N ASN A 86 17.40 -5.68 5.86
CA ASN A 86 16.92 -5.80 7.24
C ASN A 86 16.35 -4.47 7.73
N LYS A 87 15.27 -4.53 8.51
CA LYS A 87 14.67 -3.36 9.17
C LYS A 87 15.18 -3.26 10.60
N THR A 88 16.16 -2.39 10.83
CA THR A 88 16.83 -2.22 12.14
C THR A 88 15.85 -1.81 13.27
N SER A 89 14.74 -1.16 12.92
CA SER A 89 13.75 -0.63 13.87
C SER A 89 12.45 -1.45 13.94
N ALA A 90 12.49 -2.76 13.69
CA ALA A 90 11.31 -3.62 13.78
C ALA A 90 10.86 -3.88 15.24
N VAL A 91 10.38 -2.83 15.92
CA VAL A 91 9.78 -2.89 17.26
C VAL A 91 8.28 -2.72 17.11
N GLY A 92 7.54 -3.81 17.28
CA GLY A 92 6.08 -3.82 17.16
C GLY A 92 5.47 -5.03 17.85
N SER A 93 4.17 -4.97 18.14
CA SER A 93 3.40 -6.12 18.65
C SER A 93 3.54 -7.32 17.71
N ALA A 94 3.47 -8.54 18.23
CA ALA A 94 3.50 -9.75 17.42
C ALA A 94 2.31 -9.75 16.44
N ILE A 95 2.57 -9.37 15.19
CA ILE A 95 1.62 -9.47 14.09
C ILE A 95 1.76 -10.87 13.49
N SER A 96 0.63 -11.53 13.22
CA SER A 96 0.66 -12.84 12.57
C SER A 96 1.20 -12.77 11.14
N ASP A 97 1.98 -13.77 10.74
CA ASP A 97 2.54 -13.87 9.39
C ASP A 97 1.46 -13.82 8.31
N ALA A 98 0.29 -14.41 8.56
CA ALA A 98 -0.85 -14.35 7.65
C ALA A 98 -1.35 -12.91 7.41
N ARG A 99 -1.33 -12.05 8.45
CA ARG A 99 -1.67 -10.63 8.30
C ARG A 99 -0.59 -9.90 7.51
N ILE A 100 0.69 -10.12 7.82
CA ILE A 100 1.82 -9.53 7.10
C ILE A 100 1.71 -9.86 5.61
N LEU A 101 1.54 -11.15 5.28
CA LEU A 101 1.34 -11.63 3.91
C LEU A 101 0.18 -10.94 3.20
N SER A 102 -0.98 -10.84 3.86
CA SER A 102 -2.18 -10.21 3.28
C SER A 102 -1.94 -8.74 2.95
N VAL A 103 -1.27 -8.00 3.84
CA VAL A 103 -0.95 -6.59 3.65
C VAL A 103 0.05 -6.40 2.51
N ILE A 104 1.10 -7.22 2.44
CA ILE A 104 2.09 -7.16 1.34
C ILE A 104 1.40 -7.43 0.00
N LYS A 105 0.61 -8.50 -0.08
CA LYS A 105 -0.13 -8.82 -1.32
C LYS A 105 -1.08 -7.70 -1.71
N ALA A 106 -1.79 -7.08 -0.76
CA ALA A 106 -2.65 -5.93 -1.02
C ALA A 106 -1.84 -4.74 -1.57
N LYS A 107 -0.68 -4.42 -0.99
CA LYS A 107 0.22 -3.36 -1.48
C LYS A 107 0.65 -3.63 -2.92
N PHE A 108 1.01 -4.87 -3.26
CA PHE A 108 1.41 -5.23 -4.63
C PHE A 108 0.24 -5.18 -5.61
N VAL A 109 -0.99 -5.54 -5.20
CA VAL A 109 -2.18 -5.41 -6.05
C VAL A 109 -2.51 -3.95 -6.36
N LEU A 110 -2.28 -3.06 -5.40
CA LEU A 110 -2.55 -1.62 -5.56
C LEU A 110 -1.46 -0.89 -6.36
N ASP A 111 -0.30 -1.52 -6.53
CA ASP A 111 0.80 -0.97 -7.30
C ASP A 111 0.65 -1.32 -8.78
N ARG A 112 0.61 -0.32 -9.66
CA ARG A 112 0.39 -0.54 -11.10
C ARG A 112 1.60 -1.14 -11.82
N ASP A 113 2.79 -1.04 -11.22
CA ASP A 113 4.03 -1.49 -11.84
C ASP A 113 4.46 -2.87 -11.31
N LEU A 114 3.87 -3.33 -10.19
CA LEU A 114 4.11 -4.65 -9.62
C LEU A 114 2.92 -5.57 -9.89
N SER A 115 3.20 -6.80 -10.31
CA SER A 115 2.17 -7.83 -10.42
C SER A 115 2.18 -8.70 -9.17
N ALA A 116 1.15 -8.58 -8.34
CA ALA A 116 0.93 -9.47 -7.19
C ALA A 116 0.75 -10.95 -7.58
N LEU A 117 0.45 -11.22 -8.86
CA LEU A 117 0.34 -12.58 -9.39
C LEU A 117 1.68 -13.15 -9.87
N ALA A 118 2.64 -12.28 -10.23
CA ALA A 118 3.96 -12.69 -10.69
C ALA A 118 4.98 -12.87 -9.55
N ILE A 119 4.71 -12.27 -8.38
CA ILE A 119 5.58 -12.32 -7.22
C ILE A 119 4.95 -13.20 -6.13
N ASN A 120 5.57 -14.35 -5.86
CA ASN A 120 5.25 -15.15 -4.69
C ASN A 120 5.85 -14.52 -3.43
N VAL A 121 5.07 -14.54 -2.34
CA VAL A 121 5.44 -13.94 -1.06
C VAL A 121 5.26 -15.01 0.01
N ASP A 122 6.35 -15.36 0.67
CA ASP A 122 6.35 -16.26 1.84
C ASP A 122 6.76 -15.46 3.08
N VAL A 123 6.06 -15.68 4.20
CA VAL A 123 6.33 -14.97 5.47
C VAL A 123 6.47 -15.99 6.59
N THR A 124 7.58 -15.93 7.31
CA THR A 124 7.86 -16.77 8.47
C THR A 124 8.44 -15.92 9.59
N ALA A 125 7.69 -15.76 10.68
CA ALA A 125 8.05 -14.91 11.79
C ALA A 125 8.50 -13.50 11.33
N GLY A 126 7.76 -12.85 10.44
CA GLY A 126 8.15 -11.53 9.91
C GLY A 126 9.43 -11.48 9.05
N GLU A 127 10.02 -12.64 8.71
CA GLU A 127 10.99 -12.75 7.63
C GLU A 127 10.24 -13.03 6.33
N VAL A 128 10.45 -12.20 5.32
CA VAL A 128 9.73 -12.27 4.05
C VAL A 128 10.66 -12.72 2.94
N VAL A 129 10.22 -13.68 2.14
CA VAL A 129 10.90 -14.10 0.92
C VAL A 129 10.04 -13.73 -0.29
N LEU A 130 10.61 -12.96 -1.21
CA LEU A 130 9.98 -12.59 -2.48
C LEU A 130 10.59 -13.43 -3.61
N GLN A 131 9.76 -14.07 -4.42
CA GLN A 131 10.22 -14.95 -5.51
C GLN A 131 9.41 -14.68 -6.79
N GLY A 132 10.06 -14.79 -7.95
CA GLY A 132 9.40 -14.61 -9.25
C GLY A 132 10.19 -13.73 -10.20
N ASN A 133 9.50 -13.15 -11.17
CA ASN A 133 10.09 -12.35 -12.23
C ASN A 133 9.54 -10.92 -12.21
N VAL A 134 10.41 -9.97 -12.50
CA VAL A 134 10.04 -8.56 -12.66
C VAL A 134 10.61 -7.98 -13.97
N PRO A 135 9.97 -6.95 -14.55
CA PRO A 135 10.48 -6.29 -15.76
C PRO A 135 11.80 -5.52 -15.61
N SER A 136 12.15 -5.04 -14.41
CA SER A 136 13.36 -4.24 -14.21
C SER A 136 13.89 -4.30 -12.77
N ALA A 137 15.15 -3.91 -12.58
CA ALA A 137 15.78 -3.82 -11.27
C ALA A 137 15.12 -2.77 -10.34
N ASP A 138 14.58 -1.68 -10.90
CA ASP A 138 13.86 -0.66 -10.13
C ASP A 138 12.64 -1.24 -9.41
N LEU A 139 11.96 -2.19 -10.07
CA LEU A 139 10.79 -2.87 -9.51
C LEU A 139 11.17 -3.85 -8.39
N ILE A 140 12.39 -4.39 -8.40
CA ILE A 140 12.92 -5.17 -7.26
C ILE A 140 13.04 -4.26 -6.04
N GLY A 141 13.65 -3.08 -6.21
CA GLY A 141 13.78 -2.10 -5.13
C GLY A 141 12.43 -1.65 -4.59
N LYS A 142 11.48 -1.35 -5.48
CA LYS A 142 10.11 -0.98 -5.12
C LYS A 142 9.40 -2.09 -4.33
N ALA A 143 9.50 -3.34 -4.76
CA ALA A 143 8.89 -4.47 -4.08
C ALA A 143 9.48 -4.68 -2.67
N ILE A 144 10.80 -4.57 -2.53
CA ILE A 144 11.48 -4.65 -1.23
C ILE A 144 11.04 -3.50 -0.31
N ALA A 145 11.01 -2.27 -0.82
CA ALA A 145 10.60 -1.10 -0.05
C ALA A 145 9.17 -1.22 0.47
N LEU A 146 8.20 -1.60 -0.37
CA LEU A 146 6.81 -1.81 0.03
C LEU A 146 6.67 -2.91 1.09
N THR A 147 7.50 -3.95 0.98
CA THR A 147 7.54 -5.06 1.93
C THR A 147 8.10 -4.61 3.27
N LEU A 148 9.27 -3.97 3.30
CA LEU A 148 9.89 -3.43 4.53
C LEU A 148 9.02 -2.35 5.21
N ASP A 149 8.24 -1.60 4.44
CA ASP A 149 7.29 -0.62 4.96
C ASP A 149 6.05 -1.27 5.62
N THR A 150 5.91 -2.60 5.57
CA THR A 150 4.83 -3.31 6.26
C THR A 150 5.19 -3.55 7.74
N ASP A 151 4.24 -3.32 8.63
CA ASP A 151 4.43 -3.55 10.06
C ASP A 151 4.62 -5.04 10.35
N GLY A 152 5.54 -5.34 11.27
CA GLY A 152 5.91 -6.72 11.63
C GLY A 152 6.97 -7.36 10.72
N VAL A 153 7.34 -6.71 9.60
CA VAL A 153 8.45 -7.17 8.76
C VAL A 153 9.79 -6.82 9.40
N ARG A 154 10.68 -7.82 9.49
CA ARG A 154 12.00 -7.74 10.10
C ARG A 154 13.11 -7.85 9.07
N ASN A 155 12.96 -8.79 8.15
CA ASN A 155 13.93 -9.08 7.10
C ASN A 155 13.20 -9.37 5.78
N VAL A 156 13.79 -8.94 4.67
CA VAL A 156 13.30 -9.24 3.32
C VAL A 156 14.44 -9.83 2.50
N THR A 157 14.17 -10.98 1.90
CA THR A 157 15.05 -11.67 0.95
C THR A 157 14.35 -11.73 -0.39
N ALA A 158 14.81 -10.95 -1.36
CA ALA A 158 14.28 -10.97 -2.72
C ALA A 158 15.12 -11.88 -3.62
N LYS A 159 14.48 -12.92 -4.14
CA LYS A 159 14.97 -13.85 -5.15
C LYS A 159 14.20 -13.60 -6.45
N LEU A 160 14.27 -12.34 -6.92
CA LEU A 160 13.56 -11.86 -8.10
C LEU A 160 14.53 -11.77 -9.28
N ALA A 161 14.12 -12.28 -10.43
CA ALA A 161 14.90 -12.19 -11.67
C ALA A 161 14.32 -11.13 -12.61
N VAL A 162 15.20 -10.38 -13.28
CA VAL A 162 14.79 -9.41 -14.30
C VAL A 162 14.55 -10.16 -15.61
N MET A 163 13.37 -10.00 -16.20
CA MET A 163 13.06 -10.53 -17.54
C MET A 163 13.64 -9.57 -18.59
N GLY A 164 14.89 -9.78 -19.00
CA GLY A 164 15.46 -9.04 -20.13
C GLY A 164 16.97 -8.85 -20.11
N ASP A 165 17.73 -9.95 -20.14
CA ASP A 165 19.13 -9.94 -20.60
C ASP A 165 19.17 -10.26 -22.11
#